data_AF-A0A9N9VHJ1-F1
#
_entry.id   AF-A0A9N9VHJ1-F1
#
_cell.length_a   1.000
_cell.length_b   1.000
_cell.length_c   1.000
_cell.angle_alpha   90.00
_cell.angle_beta   90.00
_cell.angle_gamma   90.00
#
_symmetry.space_group_name_H-M   'P 1'
#
loop_
_entity.id
_entity.type
_entity.pdbx_description
1 polymer ?
#
loop_
_entity_poly.entity_id
_entity_poly.type
_entity_poly.pdbx_seq_one_letter_code
_entity_poly.pdbx_strand_id
1 'polypeptide(L)'
;MDLVKIQTDSINVEQGFSTHSGMLHTGYFTHLSEDLFPAFLNVRLIELMPDIIGLPNVHLDASICVVYYCILYHGCLLHRQSALASEDVETRSKLYHHCLRALLAWEPYATGTATDFVAAFSMVRVAAERFELELSWTMFRRACQYAEKIELHRLDNSVGSGLSSLGSSVLEASRKGFWELVGMDLYFHLIHDKPPAIVGAAQYDAQVSLPWVTALGLQQSEEAETEEITTLRFLIDSRRSFILMEFLQLLENTKVKPDPELVSKTEALCHKIEALYEQWEVDEWVKKMIVSDGQLWTLAGLAMEGYICILFMLRHAITTANFDTMESETIDIEVARLPLTLKVSRHILQMVDLLLNAMPFMATVSVTFAVLQAHLPYAYLVTNLLYSTTTHSSRGDAALLKRVFGGLKVISRNVVELEPLTAAIERLNMMVSRRLLQDPKEGL
;
A
#
# COMPACT_ATOMS: atom_id res chain seq x y z
N MET A 1 -42.24 20.58 -4.54
CA MET A 1 -42.10 19.21 -5.10
C MET A 1 -41.62 19.43 -6.51
N ASP A 2 -40.36 19.82 -6.63
CA ASP A 2 -39.75 20.24 -7.89
C ASP A 2 -38.59 19.30 -8.15
N LEU A 3 -38.84 18.35 -9.04
CA LEU A 3 -37.84 17.53 -9.70
C LEU A 3 -36.95 18.48 -10.51
N VAL A 4 -35.85 18.92 -9.89
CA VAL A 4 -34.77 19.61 -10.61
C VAL A 4 -34.16 18.60 -11.57
N LYS A 5 -34.54 18.74 -12.84
CA LYS A 5 -33.83 18.20 -14.00
C LYS A 5 -32.38 18.69 -13.93
N ILE A 6 -31.51 17.91 -13.30
CA ILE A 6 -30.07 18.02 -13.54
C ILE A 6 -29.84 17.31 -14.85
N GLN A 7 -29.68 18.13 -15.88
CA GLN A 7 -29.20 17.71 -17.17
C GLN A 7 -27.80 17.11 -16.93
N THR A 8 -27.73 15.79 -16.99
CA THR A 8 -26.53 14.98 -17.14
C THR A 8 -25.89 15.36 -18.48
N ASP A 9 -25.30 16.55 -18.55
CA ASP A 9 -24.40 16.90 -19.64
C ASP A 9 -23.13 16.05 -19.45
N SER A 10 -23.22 14.85 -19.98
CA SER A 10 -22.15 14.06 -20.58
C SER A 10 -20.98 13.65 -19.67
N ILE A 11 -21.24 12.68 -18.79
CA ILE A 11 -20.31 11.53 -18.73
C ILE A 11 -20.61 10.69 -19.99
N ASN A 12 -20.26 11.21 -21.17
CA ASN A 12 -20.20 10.39 -22.36
C ASN A 12 -19.01 9.47 -22.18
N VAL A 13 -19.29 8.23 -21.80
CA VAL A 13 -18.32 7.15 -21.87
C VAL A 13 -17.99 7.00 -23.35
N GLU A 14 -16.74 7.30 -23.73
CA GLU A 14 -16.29 6.98 -25.09
C GLU A 14 -16.56 5.48 -25.32
N GLN A 15 -17.26 5.15 -26.41
CA GLN A 15 -17.62 3.79 -26.80
C GLN A 15 -16.40 2.84 -26.98
N GLY A 16 -15.17 3.33 -26.81
CA GLY A 16 -13.93 2.58 -26.96
C GLY A 16 -13.64 1.55 -25.86
N PHE A 17 -14.26 1.64 -24.67
CA PHE A 17 -13.97 0.71 -23.57
C PHE A 17 -14.86 -0.54 -23.52
N SER A 18 -15.99 -0.58 -24.24
CA SER A 18 -16.95 -1.70 -24.12
C SER A 18 -16.38 -3.04 -24.59
N THR A 19 -15.46 -3.03 -25.56
CA THR A 19 -14.85 -4.24 -26.13
C THR A 19 -13.74 -4.83 -25.26
N HIS A 20 -13.12 -4.02 -24.39
CA HIS A 20 -12.02 -4.45 -23.52
C HIS A 20 -12.41 -4.59 -22.04
N SER A 21 -13.56 -4.04 -21.64
CA SER A 21 -14.03 -4.02 -20.24
C SER A 21 -14.12 -5.43 -19.61
N GLY A 22 -14.62 -6.43 -20.35
CA GLY A 22 -14.71 -7.81 -19.85
C GLY A 22 -13.34 -8.43 -19.49
N MET A 23 -12.29 -8.10 -20.26
CA MET A 23 -10.91 -8.56 -19.96
C MET A 23 -10.34 -7.85 -18.73
N LEU A 24 -10.61 -6.55 -18.58
CA LEU A 24 -10.15 -5.76 -17.44
C LEU A 24 -10.82 -6.20 -16.13
N HIS A 25 -12.13 -6.50 -16.18
CA HIS A 25 -12.85 -7.09 -15.04
C HIS A 25 -12.25 -8.43 -14.63
N THR A 26 -11.98 -9.29 -15.60
CA THR A 26 -11.38 -10.60 -15.34
C THR A 26 -10.01 -10.45 -14.70
N GLY A 27 -9.15 -9.55 -15.22
CA GLY A 27 -7.84 -9.26 -14.63
C GLY A 27 -7.94 -8.77 -13.18
N TYR A 28 -8.91 -7.89 -12.89
CA TYR A 28 -9.14 -7.40 -11.53
C TYR A 28 -9.59 -8.50 -10.56
N PHE A 29 -10.68 -9.22 -10.89
CA PHE A 29 -11.24 -10.24 -9.99
C PHE A 29 -10.38 -11.48 -9.85
N THR A 30 -9.44 -11.73 -10.78
CA THR A 30 -8.48 -12.84 -10.66
C THR A 30 -7.37 -12.54 -9.65
N HIS A 31 -7.02 -11.26 -9.43
CA HIS A 31 -5.81 -10.89 -8.70
C HIS A 31 -6.04 -9.98 -7.49
N LEU A 32 -7.14 -9.24 -7.42
CA LEU A 32 -7.44 -8.27 -6.35
C LEU A 32 -8.85 -8.40 -5.78
N SER A 33 -9.54 -9.53 -5.98
CA SER A 33 -10.92 -9.70 -5.54
C SER A 33 -11.12 -9.51 -4.03
N GLU A 34 -10.09 -9.72 -3.22
CA GLU A 34 -10.16 -9.60 -1.76
C GLU A 34 -9.99 -8.15 -1.26
N ASP A 35 -9.42 -7.24 -2.06
CA ASP A 35 -9.03 -5.88 -1.66
C ASP A 35 -10.21 -4.87 -1.60
N LEU A 36 -11.43 -5.24 -2.01
CA LEU A 36 -12.56 -4.30 -2.18
C LEU A 36 -13.73 -4.48 -1.20
N PHE A 37 -13.52 -5.22 -0.10
CA PHE A 37 -14.61 -5.61 0.79
C PHE A 37 -15.75 -6.28 -0.02
N PRO A 38 -15.55 -7.53 -0.48
CA PRO A 38 -16.49 -8.22 -1.38
C PRO A 38 -17.96 -8.17 -0.92
N ALA A 39 -18.14 -8.11 0.40
CA ALA A 39 -19.41 -7.92 1.08
C ALA A 39 -20.24 -6.68 0.63
N PHE A 40 -19.57 -5.61 0.20
CA PHE A 40 -20.19 -4.32 -0.12
C PHE A 40 -20.29 -4.06 -1.63
N LEU A 41 -19.80 -4.99 -2.47
CA LEU A 41 -19.79 -4.83 -3.92
C LEU A 41 -20.75 -5.81 -4.60
N ASN A 42 -21.66 -5.28 -5.43
CA ASN A 42 -22.45 -6.11 -6.33
C ASN A 42 -21.65 -6.38 -7.61
N VAL A 43 -20.89 -7.47 -7.63
CA VAL A 43 -20.04 -7.86 -8.79
C VAL A 43 -20.85 -7.97 -10.08
N ARG A 44 -22.07 -8.53 -10.01
CA ARG A 44 -22.95 -8.67 -11.19
C ARG A 44 -23.34 -7.30 -11.76
N LEU A 45 -23.55 -6.30 -10.89
CA LEU A 45 -23.82 -4.95 -11.35
C LEU A 45 -22.61 -4.39 -12.11
N ILE A 46 -21.39 -4.52 -11.54
CA ILE A 46 -20.14 -4.10 -12.19
C ILE A 46 -19.97 -4.76 -13.57
N GLU A 47 -20.24 -6.07 -13.67
CA GLU A 47 -20.18 -6.80 -14.93
C GLU A 47 -21.17 -6.28 -15.98
N LEU A 48 -22.36 -5.82 -15.56
CA LEU A 48 -23.40 -5.27 -16.43
C LEU A 48 -23.18 -3.80 -16.79
N MET A 49 -22.33 -3.08 -16.05
CA MET A 49 -22.11 -1.63 -16.26
C MET A 49 -21.73 -1.24 -17.69
N PRO A 50 -20.89 -1.97 -18.44
CA PRO A 50 -20.55 -1.63 -19.81
C PRO A 50 -21.78 -1.52 -20.73
N ASP A 51 -22.81 -2.31 -20.47
CA ASP A 51 -24.02 -2.39 -21.30
C ASP A 51 -25.08 -1.36 -20.93
N ILE A 52 -25.05 -0.86 -19.68
CA ILE A 52 -26.09 0.00 -19.13
C ILE A 52 -25.64 1.45 -18.89
N ILE A 53 -24.33 1.70 -18.80
CA ILE A 53 -23.79 3.04 -18.58
C ILE A 53 -24.07 3.94 -19.79
N GLY A 54 -24.60 5.14 -19.53
CA GLY A 54 -24.93 6.11 -20.58
C GLY A 54 -26.26 5.86 -21.32
N LEU A 55 -27.01 4.80 -20.97
CA LEU A 55 -28.37 4.62 -21.51
C LEU A 55 -29.30 5.73 -20.98
N PRO A 56 -30.14 6.34 -21.85
CA PRO A 56 -30.87 7.57 -21.52
C PRO A 56 -31.91 7.42 -20.39
N ASN A 57 -32.34 6.20 -20.09
CA ASN A 57 -33.33 5.89 -19.06
C ASN A 57 -32.75 5.11 -17.87
N VAL A 58 -31.42 4.92 -17.82
CA VAL A 58 -30.74 4.24 -16.72
C VAL A 58 -29.99 5.27 -15.90
N HIS A 59 -30.32 5.36 -14.62
CA HIS A 59 -29.61 6.21 -13.66
C HIS A 59 -28.79 5.33 -12.73
N LEU A 60 -27.47 5.45 -12.83
CA LEU A 60 -26.52 4.79 -11.94
C LEU A 60 -26.12 5.74 -10.82
N ASP A 61 -25.92 5.20 -9.64
CA ASP A 61 -25.35 5.95 -8.52
C ASP A 61 -23.94 6.47 -8.90
N ALA A 62 -23.62 7.71 -8.54
CA ALA A 62 -22.31 8.26 -8.85
C ALA A 62 -21.18 7.50 -8.13
N SER A 63 -21.44 6.95 -6.93
CA SER A 63 -20.50 6.13 -6.17
C SER A 63 -20.15 4.84 -6.90
N ILE A 64 -21.13 4.14 -7.51
CA ILE A 64 -20.84 2.91 -8.27
C ILE A 64 -20.05 3.20 -9.56
N CYS A 65 -20.25 4.38 -10.16
CA CYS A 65 -19.42 4.83 -11.28
C CYS A 65 -17.95 5.00 -10.87
N VAL A 66 -17.67 5.56 -9.68
CA VAL A 66 -16.30 5.65 -9.15
C VAL A 66 -15.69 4.26 -9.01
N VAL A 67 -16.39 3.35 -8.35
CA VAL A 67 -15.92 1.97 -8.13
C VAL A 67 -15.62 1.27 -9.46
N TYR A 68 -16.51 1.38 -10.44
CA TYR A 68 -16.33 0.80 -11.76
C TYR A 68 -15.07 1.27 -12.47
N TYR A 69 -14.84 2.58 -12.54
CA TYR A 69 -13.63 3.09 -13.19
C TYR A 69 -12.36 2.73 -12.41
N CYS A 70 -12.42 2.64 -11.08
CA CYS A 70 -11.30 2.12 -10.29
C CYS A 70 -11.00 0.65 -10.61
N ILE A 71 -12.03 -0.19 -10.74
CA ILE A 71 -11.88 -1.60 -11.13
C ILE A 71 -11.26 -1.72 -12.51
N LEU A 72 -11.73 -0.93 -13.49
CA LEU A 72 -11.12 -0.91 -14.83
C LEU A 72 -9.67 -0.45 -14.81
N TYR A 73 -9.37 0.60 -14.02
CA TYR A 73 -8.03 1.13 -13.88
C TYR A 73 -7.06 0.07 -13.33
N HIS A 74 -7.42 -0.60 -12.23
CA HIS A 74 -6.60 -1.68 -11.66
C HIS A 74 -6.55 -2.92 -12.56
N GLY A 75 -7.65 -3.28 -13.24
CA GLY A 75 -7.68 -4.37 -14.21
C GLY A 75 -6.71 -4.15 -15.37
N CYS A 76 -6.54 -2.89 -15.80
CA CYS A 76 -5.56 -2.52 -16.83
C CYS A 76 -4.12 -2.65 -16.34
N LEU A 77 -3.88 -2.45 -15.03
CA LEU A 77 -2.57 -2.64 -14.42
C LEU A 77 -2.13 -4.12 -14.41
N LEU A 78 -3.08 -5.02 -14.18
CA LEU A 78 -2.83 -6.44 -13.93
C LEU A 78 -2.82 -7.29 -15.19
N HIS A 79 -3.15 -6.69 -16.33
CA HIS A 79 -3.15 -7.37 -17.61
C HIS A 79 -1.70 -7.70 -18.03
N ARG A 80 -1.21 -8.89 -17.63
CA ARG A 80 0.13 -9.42 -17.96
C ARG A 80 0.34 -9.69 -19.46
N GLN A 81 -0.70 -9.63 -20.30
CA GLN A 81 -0.68 -10.14 -21.67
C GLN A 81 -1.06 -9.09 -22.73
N SER A 82 -0.17 -8.18 -23.13
CA SER A 82 -0.06 -7.86 -24.57
C SER A 82 1.18 -7.03 -24.89
N ALA A 83 1.70 -7.26 -26.10
CA ALA A 83 2.88 -6.64 -26.70
C ALA A 83 2.69 -5.17 -27.12
N LEU A 84 1.82 -4.40 -26.44
CA LEU A 84 1.43 -3.03 -26.80
C LEU A 84 1.53 -2.07 -25.59
N ALA A 85 2.70 -2.05 -24.96
CA ALA A 85 2.98 -1.21 -23.79
C ALA A 85 2.67 0.30 -23.98
N SER A 86 2.59 0.81 -25.21
CA SER A 86 2.20 2.20 -25.50
C SER A 86 0.69 2.45 -25.45
N GLU A 87 -0.15 1.50 -25.87
CA GLU A 87 -1.61 1.63 -25.83
C GLU A 87 -2.12 1.54 -24.38
N ASP A 88 -1.44 0.78 -23.53
CA ASP A 88 -1.77 0.64 -22.10
C ASP A 88 -1.51 1.93 -21.29
N VAL A 89 -0.54 2.77 -21.69
CA VAL A 89 -0.24 4.03 -20.98
C VAL A 89 -1.33 5.08 -21.26
N GLU A 90 -1.74 5.22 -22.52
CA GLU A 90 -2.81 6.16 -22.90
C GLU A 90 -4.16 5.71 -22.32
N THR A 91 -4.46 4.41 -22.41
CA THR A 91 -5.67 3.80 -21.85
C THR A 91 -5.76 4.01 -20.34
N ARG A 92 -4.66 3.76 -19.59
CA ARG A 92 -4.62 4.04 -18.15
C ARG A 92 -4.79 5.50 -17.82
N SER A 93 -4.17 6.38 -18.59
CA SER A 93 -4.35 7.82 -18.43
C SER A 93 -5.82 8.20 -18.61
N LYS A 94 -6.48 7.71 -19.65
CA LYS A 94 -7.93 7.93 -19.86
C LYS A 94 -8.77 7.39 -18.71
N LEU A 95 -8.52 6.16 -18.27
CA LEU A 95 -9.22 5.54 -17.13
C LEU A 95 -9.06 6.36 -15.85
N TYR A 96 -7.85 6.87 -15.58
CA TYR A 96 -7.61 7.76 -14.45
C TYR A 96 -8.43 9.06 -14.54
N HIS A 97 -8.50 9.68 -15.72
CA HIS A 97 -9.36 10.84 -15.93
C HIS A 97 -10.85 10.51 -15.72
N HIS A 98 -11.30 9.30 -16.09
CA HIS A 98 -12.65 8.84 -15.79
C HIS A 98 -12.88 8.65 -14.29
N CYS A 99 -11.92 8.11 -13.54
CA CYS A 99 -11.97 8.05 -12.07
C CYS A 99 -12.15 9.46 -11.47
N LEU A 100 -11.36 10.44 -11.92
CA LEU A 100 -11.47 11.83 -11.44
C LEU A 100 -12.80 12.49 -11.79
N ARG A 101 -13.32 12.29 -13.01
CA ARG A 101 -14.65 12.81 -13.39
C ARG A 101 -15.76 12.17 -12.56
N ALA A 102 -15.71 10.86 -12.35
CA ALA A 102 -16.68 10.16 -11.52
C ALA A 102 -16.59 10.64 -10.06
N LEU A 103 -15.38 10.84 -9.53
CA LEU A 103 -15.15 11.39 -8.20
C LEU A 103 -15.81 12.77 -8.04
N LEU A 104 -15.59 13.68 -8.98
CA LEU A 104 -16.18 15.03 -8.94
C LEU A 104 -17.71 15.01 -9.03
N ALA A 105 -18.28 14.05 -9.76
CA ALA A 105 -19.72 13.88 -9.86
C ALA A 105 -20.33 13.28 -8.58
N TRP A 106 -19.59 12.44 -7.87
CA TRP A 106 -20.03 11.73 -6.67
C TRP A 106 -19.91 12.56 -5.39
N GLU A 107 -18.79 13.24 -5.21
CA GLU A 107 -18.40 13.89 -3.96
C GLU A 107 -19.46 14.83 -3.34
N PRO A 108 -20.16 15.69 -4.09
CA PRO A 108 -21.17 16.60 -3.52
C PRO A 108 -22.40 15.88 -2.96
N TYR A 109 -22.64 14.63 -3.37
CA TYR A 109 -23.85 13.87 -3.06
C TYR A 109 -23.59 12.67 -2.14
N ALA A 110 -22.34 12.41 -1.77
CA ALA A 110 -21.97 11.28 -0.92
C ALA A 110 -22.63 11.42 0.47
N THR A 111 -23.40 10.41 0.88
CA THR A 111 -24.15 10.44 2.15
C THR A 111 -23.51 9.57 3.23
N GLY A 112 -22.62 8.66 2.84
CA GLY A 112 -21.91 7.71 3.71
C GLY A 112 -22.54 6.32 3.71
N THR A 113 -23.00 5.87 2.54
CA THR A 113 -23.44 4.50 2.29
C THR A 113 -22.26 3.52 2.20
N ALA A 114 -22.54 2.22 2.17
CA ALA A 114 -21.51 1.21 1.92
C ALA A 114 -20.82 1.40 0.54
N THR A 115 -21.57 1.83 -0.48
CA THR A 115 -20.98 2.13 -1.80
C THR A 115 -20.11 3.39 -1.75
N ASP A 116 -20.49 4.41 -0.98
CA ASP A 116 -19.64 5.59 -0.74
C ASP A 116 -18.32 5.20 -0.07
N PHE A 117 -18.38 4.28 0.89
CA PHE A 117 -17.20 3.70 1.54
C PHE A 117 -16.29 3.00 0.54
N VAL A 118 -16.81 2.06 -0.26
CA VAL A 118 -16.03 1.32 -1.26
C VAL A 118 -15.46 2.26 -2.32
N ALA A 119 -16.23 3.26 -2.77
CA ALA A 119 -15.78 4.28 -3.72
C ALA A 119 -14.59 5.09 -3.17
N ALA A 120 -14.70 5.58 -1.93
CA ALA A 120 -13.60 6.29 -1.25
C ALA A 120 -12.36 5.40 -1.14
N PHE A 121 -12.52 4.18 -0.64
CA PHE A 121 -11.42 3.25 -0.41
C PHE A 121 -10.72 2.86 -1.72
N SER A 122 -11.49 2.58 -2.79
CA SER A 122 -10.95 2.29 -4.13
C SER A 122 -10.06 3.42 -4.65
N MET A 123 -10.49 4.67 -4.46
CA MET A 123 -9.74 5.84 -4.92
C MET A 123 -8.44 6.08 -4.15
N VAL A 124 -8.29 5.55 -2.93
CA VAL A 124 -7.03 5.65 -2.15
C VAL A 124 -5.89 5.06 -2.96
N ARG A 125 -6.08 3.85 -3.50
CA ARG A 125 -5.07 3.14 -4.27
C ARG A 125 -4.83 3.77 -5.63
N VAL A 126 -5.90 4.12 -6.36
CA VAL A 126 -5.77 4.79 -7.68
C VAL A 126 -4.94 6.07 -7.56
N ALA A 127 -5.22 6.91 -6.56
CA ALA A 127 -4.46 8.14 -6.33
C ALA A 127 -3.00 7.86 -5.95
N ALA A 128 -2.76 6.89 -5.07
CA ALA A 128 -1.41 6.50 -4.66
C ALA A 128 -0.58 5.98 -5.85
N GLU A 129 -1.19 5.17 -6.73
CA GLU A 129 -0.54 4.65 -7.94
C GLU A 129 -0.19 5.75 -8.94
N ARG A 130 -0.87 6.90 -8.88
CA ARG A 130 -0.57 8.11 -9.67
C ARG A 130 0.33 9.12 -8.97
N PHE A 131 0.99 8.73 -7.87
CA PHE A 131 1.85 9.59 -7.06
C PHE A 131 1.12 10.77 -6.39
N GLU A 132 -0.20 10.71 -6.27
CA GLU A 132 -1.02 11.75 -5.64
C GLU A 132 -1.34 11.41 -4.18
N LEU A 133 -0.30 11.44 -3.33
CA LEU A 133 -0.41 11.05 -1.92
C LEU A 133 -1.44 11.88 -1.13
N GLU A 134 -1.59 13.18 -1.41
CA GLU A 134 -2.60 14.02 -0.72
C GLU A 134 -4.04 13.66 -1.11
N LEU A 135 -4.27 13.31 -2.37
CA LEU A 135 -5.58 12.82 -2.81
C LEU A 135 -5.86 11.46 -2.18
N SER A 136 -4.86 10.56 -2.17
CA SER A 136 -4.94 9.26 -1.53
C SER A 136 -5.32 9.39 -0.05
N TRP A 137 -4.63 10.25 0.70
CA TRP A 137 -4.94 10.55 2.09
C TRP A 137 -6.34 11.16 2.28
N THR A 138 -6.75 12.07 1.40
CA THR A 138 -8.07 12.69 1.47
C THR A 138 -9.18 11.66 1.27
N MET A 139 -9.02 10.75 0.31
CA MET A 139 -9.96 9.65 0.08
C MET A 139 -9.95 8.65 1.24
N PHE A 140 -8.79 8.37 1.83
CA PHE A 140 -8.68 7.47 2.97
C PHE A 140 -9.44 8.02 4.18
N ARG A 141 -9.28 9.31 4.50
CA ARG A 141 -10.08 9.95 5.57
C ARG A 141 -11.58 9.85 5.33
N ARG A 142 -12.03 9.99 4.08
CA ARG A 142 -13.45 9.79 3.73
C ARG A 142 -13.89 8.35 3.91
N ALA A 143 -13.05 7.40 3.50
CA ALA A 143 -13.31 5.98 3.74
C ALA A 143 -13.49 5.70 5.24
N CYS A 144 -12.61 6.23 6.10
CA CYS A 144 -12.76 6.10 7.55
C CYS A 144 -14.07 6.73 8.06
N GLN A 145 -14.43 7.94 7.62
CA GLN A 145 -15.69 8.60 7.98
C GLN A 145 -16.92 7.79 7.54
N TYR A 146 -16.88 7.19 6.36
CA TYR A 146 -17.97 6.35 5.87
C TYR A 146 -18.02 5.02 6.63
N ALA A 147 -16.87 4.40 6.92
CA ALA A 147 -16.77 3.20 7.76
C ALA A 147 -17.37 3.41 9.16
N GLU A 148 -17.16 4.60 9.75
CA GLU A 148 -17.81 4.99 11.01
C GLU A 148 -19.34 5.07 10.86
N LYS A 149 -19.85 5.71 9.79
CA LYS A 149 -21.28 5.84 9.52
C LYS A 149 -22.00 4.51 9.28
N ILE A 150 -21.33 3.56 8.62
CA ILE A 150 -21.87 2.20 8.43
C ILE A 150 -21.57 1.27 9.61
N GLU A 151 -21.06 1.82 10.72
CA GLU A 151 -20.80 1.11 11.99
C GLU A 151 -19.82 -0.06 11.88
N LEU A 152 -18.85 -0.02 10.96
CA LEU A 152 -17.81 -1.07 10.84
C LEU A 152 -16.96 -1.24 12.11
N HIS A 153 -16.85 -0.20 12.93
CA HIS A 153 -16.14 -0.22 14.22
C HIS A 153 -16.94 -0.89 15.36
N ARG A 154 -18.19 -1.30 15.11
CA ARG A 154 -19.11 -1.92 16.08
C ARG A 154 -19.68 -3.25 15.61
N LEU A 155 -18.97 -3.93 14.70
CA LEU A 155 -19.42 -5.19 14.09
C LEU A 155 -19.81 -6.28 15.11
N ASP A 156 -19.18 -6.31 16.28
CA ASP A 156 -19.46 -7.34 17.30
C ASP A 156 -20.51 -6.94 18.33
N ASN A 157 -21.05 -5.73 18.25
CA ASN A 157 -22.12 -5.29 19.14
C ASN A 157 -23.44 -5.97 18.77
N SER A 158 -23.80 -6.98 19.56
CA SER A 158 -24.94 -7.89 19.34
C SER A 158 -26.36 -7.28 19.35
N VAL A 159 -26.53 -5.97 19.51
CA VAL A 159 -27.85 -5.35 19.68
C VAL A 159 -28.11 -4.29 18.61
N GLY A 160 -28.55 -4.74 17.44
CA GLY A 160 -29.28 -3.89 16.49
C GLY A 160 -28.52 -3.38 15.27
N SER A 161 -27.23 -3.69 15.09
CA SER A 161 -26.57 -3.35 13.82
C SER A 161 -27.13 -4.24 12.70
N GLY A 162 -27.61 -3.63 11.61
CA GLY A 162 -28.13 -4.35 10.44
C GLY A 162 -27.12 -5.35 9.86
N LEU A 163 -25.83 -5.14 10.14
CA LEU A 163 -24.72 -6.01 9.73
C LEU A 163 -24.65 -7.34 10.50
N SER A 164 -25.09 -7.38 11.76
CA SER A 164 -25.12 -8.60 12.60
C SER A 164 -26.07 -9.69 12.08
N SER A 165 -26.95 -9.34 11.13
CA SER A 165 -27.88 -10.27 10.46
C SER A 165 -27.30 -10.92 9.19
N LEU A 166 -26.10 -10.51 8.76
CA LEU A 166 -25.45 -11.11 7.60
C LEU A 166 -24.86 -12.48 7.93
N GLY A 167 -24.73 -13.32 6.89
CA GLY A 167 -24.10 -14.64 7.02
C GLY A 167 -22.67 -14.54 7.55
N SER A 168 -22.22 -15.58 8.27
CA SER A 168 -20.92 -15.62 8.95
C SER A 168 -19.74 -15.21 8.07
N SER A 169 -19.73 -15.64 6.80
CA SER A 169 -18.67 -15.29 5.83
C SER A 169 -18.58 -13.78 5.56
N VAL A 170 -19.71 -13.07 5.50
CA VAL A 170 -19.73 -11.63 5.26
C VAL A 170 -19.25 -10.86 6.49
N LEU A 171 -19.67 -11.29 7.67
CA LEU A 171 -19.19 -10.70 8.93
C LEU A 171 -17.66 -10.81 9.06
N GLU A 172 -17.09 -11.97 8.74
CA GLU A 172 -15.64 -12.17 8.75
C GLU A 172 -14.91 -11.30 7.71
N ALA A 173 -15.45 -11.17 6.50
CA ALA A 173 -14.91 -10.26 5.50
C ALA A 173 -14.94 -8.79 5.96
N SER A 174 -16.03 -8.37 6.61
CA SER A 174 -16.15 -7.02 7.18
C SER A 174 -15.14 -6.78 8.31
N ARG A 175 -14.90 -7.77 9.18
CA ARG A 175 -13.87 -7.68 10.23
C ARG A 175 -12.47 -7.56 9.63
N LYS A 176 -12.14 -8.39 8.63
CA LYS A 176 -10.83 -8.33 7.92
C LYS A 176 -10.59 -6.94 7.36
N GLY A 177 -11.56 -6.40 6.62
CA GLY A 177 -11.42 -5.08 6.02
C GLY A 177 -11.40 -3.93 7.05
N PHE A 178 -12.07 -4.04 8.19
CA PHE A 178 -11.90 -3.07 9.27
C PHE A 178 -10.45 -3.05 9.81
N TRP A 179 -9.85 -4.22 10.01
CA TRP A 179 -8.46 -4.32 10.44
C TRP A 179 -7.47 -3.83 9.36
N GLU A 180 -7.81 -3.96 8.08
CA GLU A 180 -7.06 -3.35 6.97
C GLU A 180 -7.09 -1.81 7.06
N LEU A 181 -8.25 -1.20 7.33
CA LEU A 181 -8.35 0.24 7.57
C LEU A 181 -7.46 0.69 8.74
N VAL A 182 -7.47 -0.06 9.83
CA VAL A 182 -6.61 0.21 11.00
C VAL A 182 -5.13 0.15 10.60
N GLY A 183 -4.71 -0.88 9.85
CA GLY A 183 -3.35 -0.99 9.33
C GLY A 183 -2.96 0.21 8.47
N MET A 184 -3.80 0.58 7.50
CA MET A 184 -3.57 1.74 6.62
C MET A 184 -3.49 3.07 7.40
N ASP A 185 -4.32 3.27 8.41
CA ASP A 185 -4.28 4.49 9.24
C ASP A 185 -2.93 4.61 9.97
N LEU A 186 -2.46 3.50 10.54
CA LEU A 186 -1.14 3.42 11.18
C LEU A 186 -0.01 3.69 10.18
N TYR A 187 -0.13 3.23 8.93
CA TYR A 187 0.86 3.50 7.89
C TYR A 187 0.91 4.96 7.46
N PHE A 188 -0.25 5.57 7.23
CA PHE A 188 -0.32 7.00 6.90
C PHE A 188 0.29 7.85 8.01
N HIS A 189 0.07 7.46 9.27
CA HIS A 189 0.66 8.14 10.40
C HIS A 189 2.18 7.93 10.51
N LEU A 190 2.66 6.68 10.39
CA LEU A 190 4.07 6.34 10.55
C LEU A 190 4.96 6.82 9.40
N ILE A 191 4.53 6.61 8.16
CA ILE A 191 5.34 6.81 6.95
C ILE A 191 5.18 8.22 6.39
N HIS A 192 3.97 8.79 6.47
CA HIS A 192 3.60 10.04 5.80
C HIS A 192 3.26 11.18 6.76
N ASP A 193 3.48 11.00 8.06
CA ASP A 193 3.24 11.99 9.12
C ASP A 193 1.81 12.56 9.10
N LYS A 194 0.84 11.76 8.64
CA LYS A 194 -0.57 12.17 8.61
C LYS A 194 -1.21 12.01 9.99
N PRO A 195 -2.14 12.88 10.40
CA PRO A 195 -2.88 12.68 11.64
C PRO A 195 -3.77 11.42 11.53
N PRO A 196 -4.10 10.74 12.63
CA PRO A 196 -5.01 9.58 12.59
C PRO A 196 -6.36 9.96 11.96
N ALA A 197 -6.82 9.16 10.99
CA ALA A 197 -8.11 9.30 10.34
C ALA A 197 -9.23 8.62 11.13
N ILE A 198 -8.92 7.51 11.81
CA ILE A 198 -9.92 6.78 12.58
C ILE A 198 -9.99 7.41 13.97
N VAL A 199 -10.97 8.30 14.16
CA VAL A 199 -11.14 9.07 15.38
C VAL A 199 -11.81 8.18 16.43
N GLY A 200 -11.00 7.49 17.24
CA GLY A 200 -11.48 6.75 18.41
C GLY A 200 -11.34 5.23 18.36
N ALA A 201 -10.95 4.61 17.24
CA ALA A 201 -10.69 3.16 17.25
C ALA A 201 -9.44 2.78 18.07
N ALA A 202 -8.47 3.68 18.18
CA ALA A 202 -7.35 3.55 19.11
C ALA A 202 -7.71 3.94 20.56
N GLN A 203 -8.96 4.30 20.85
CA GLN A 203 -9.46 4.65 22.18
C GLN A 203 -10.73 3.86 22.52
N TYR A 204 -10.53 2.66 23.08
CA TYR A 204 -11.42 1.92 23.96
C TYR A 204 -12.85 1.53 23.48
N ASP A 205 -13.39 2.08 22.39
CA ASP A 205 -14.80 1.92 21.99
C ASP A 205 -15.01 1.09 20.70
N ALA A 206 -13.93 0.78 19.96
CA ALA A 206 -14.00 -0.17 18.85
C ALA A 206 -14.11 -1.61 19.38
N GLN A 207 -15.24 -2.24 19.10
CA GLN A 207 -15.53 -3.63 19.49
C GLN A 207 -15.54 -4.49 18.23
N VAL A 208 -14.35 -4.74 17.70
CA VAL A 208 -14.15 -5.61 16.54
C VAL A 208 -13.09 -6.63 16.91
N SER A 209 -13.52 -7.88 17.07
CA SER A 209 -12.68 -9.04 17.29
C SER A 209 -11.79 -9.26 16.09
N LEU A 210 -10.67 -9.92 16.32
CA LEU A 210 -9.89 -10.47 15.22
C LEU A 210 -10.75 -11.50 14.46
N PRO A 211 -10.78 -11.44 13.12
CA PRO A 211 -11.38 -12.47 12.29
C PRO A 211 -11.05 -13.90 12.74
N TRP A 212 -12.03 -14.79 12.63
CA TRP A 212 -11.82 -16.21 12.82
C TRP A 212 -10.94 -16.76 11.70
N VAL A 213 -9.88 -17.46 12.09
CA VAL A 213 -9.02 -18.20 11.17
C VAL A 213 -9.64 -19.58 10.94
N THR A 214 -10.12 -19.86 9.73
CA THR A 214 -10.46 -21.23 9.35
C THR A 214 -9.20 -22.08 9.46
N ALA A 215 -9.31 -23.27 10.06
CA ALA A 215 -8.15 -24.12 10.32
C ALA A 215 -7.34 -24.36 9.03
N LEU A 216 -6.05 -24.05 9.07
CA LEU A 216 -5.10 -24.38 8.01
C LEU A 216 -5.10 -25.89 7.78
N GLY A 217 -5.40 -26.26 6.54
CA GLY A 217 -5.38 -27.64 6.10
C GLY A 217 -6.77 -28.27 6.06
N LEU A 218 -7.22 -28.58 4.84
CA LEU A 218 -7.87 -29.85 4.47
C LEU A 218 -8.24 -29.92 2.98
N GLN A 219 -7.48 -29.29 2.07
CA GLN A 219 -7.56 -29.59 0.63
C GLN A 219 -6.35 -29.03 -0.14
N GLN A 220 -5.80 -29.82 -1.06
CA GLN A 220 -4.79 -29.38 -2.03
C GLN A 220 -5.54 -28.80 -3.25
N SER A 221 -5.91 -27.52 -3.18
CA SER A 221 -6.43 -26.74 -4.31
C SER A 221 -5.74 -25.37 -4.34
N GLU A 222 -5.68 -24.71 -5.50
CA GLU A 222 -5.13 -23.34 -5.63
C GLU A 222 -5.90 -22.32 -4.78
N GLU A 223 -7.19 -22.56 -4.55
CA GLU A 223 -8.04 -21.78 -3.65
C GLU A 223 -7.58 -21.91 -2.18
N ALA A 224 -7.14 -23.10 -1.76
CA ALA A 224 -6.67 -23.34 -0.39
C ALA A 224 -5.30 -22.69 -0.10
N GLU A 225 -4.40 -22.62 -1.09
CA GLU A 225 -3.12 -21.91 -0.96
C GLU A 225 -3.32 -20.39 -0.86
N THR A 226 -4.29 -19.84 -1.61
CA THR A 226 -4.64 -18.42 -1.54
C THR A 226 -5.26 -18.07 -0.18
N GLU A 227 -6.19 -18.89 0.33
CA GLU A 227 -6.79 -18.69 1.66
C GLU A 227 -5.74 -18.76 2.80
N GLU A 228 -4.76 -19.66 2.68
CA GLU A 228 -3.63 -19.77 3.63
C GLU A 228 -2.78 -18.49 3.64
N ILE A 229 -2.44 -17.93 2.48
CA ILE A 229 -1.67 -16.68 2.36
C ILE A 229 -2.45 -15.49 2.94
N THR A 230 -3.73 -15.35 2.61
CA THR A 230 -4.57 -14.26 3.13
C THR A 230 -4.72 -14.36 4.66
N THR A 231 -4.84 -15.57 5.19
CA THR A 231 -4.90 -15.84 6.63
C THR A 231 -3.58 -15.49 7.32
N LEU A 232 -2.45 -15.93 6.75
CA LEU A 232 -1.11 -15.62 7.23
C LEU A 232 -0.88 -14.11 7.28
N ARG A 233 -1.18 -13.42 6.18
CA ARG A 233 -1.11 -11.96 6.07
C ARG A 233 -1.92 -11.31 7.18
N PHE A 234 -3.18 -11.68 7.34
CA PHE A 234 -4.04 -11.11 8.37
C PHE A 234 -3.47 -11.26 9.79
N LEU A 235 -2.92 -12.44 10.12
CA LEU A 235 -2.32 -12.70 11.45
C LEU A 235 -1.09 -11.84 11.71
N ILE A 236 -0.23 -11.68 10.69
CA ILE A 236 0.98 -10.86 10.78
C ILE A 236 0.61 -9.38 10.85
N ASP A 237 -0.29 -8.91 9.98
CA ASP A 237 -0.77 -7.53 9.92
C ASP A 237 -1.40 -7.11 11.24
N SER A 238 -2.22 -7.98 11.84
CA SER A 238 -2.85 -7.72 13.15
C SER A 238 -1.81 -7.56 14.25
N ARG A 239 -0.86 -8.49 14.37
CA ARG A 239 0.20 -8.43 15.40
C ARG A 239 1.10 -7.22 15.21
N ARG A 240 1.42 -6.88 13.95
CA ARG A 240 2.20 -5.69 13.62
C ARG A 240 1.44 -4.41 13.97
N SER A 241 0.14 -4.33 13.71
CA SER A 241 -0.71 -3.19 14.08
C SER A 241 -0.67 -2.91 15.59
N PHE A 242 -0.71 -3.95 16.44
CA PHE A 242 -0.56 -3.77 17.89
C PHE A 242 0.81 -3.21 18.29
N ILE A 243 1.89 -3.68 17.65
CA ILE A 243 3.25 -3.15 17.89
C ILE A 243 3.34 -1.68 17.48
N LEU A 244 2.73 -1.32 16.34
CA LEU A 244 2.68 0.07 15.88
C LEU A 244 1.86 0.95 16.82
N MET A 245 0.70 0.49 17.30
CA MET A 245 -0.08 1.23 18.30
C MET A 245 0.72 1.48 19.58
N GLU A 246 1.46 0.47 20.07
CA GLU A 246 2.35 0.60 21.24
C GLU A 246 3.44 1.65 20.99
N PHE A 247 4.05 1.65 19.79
CA PHE A 247 5.04 2.64 19.39
C PHE A 247 4.49 4.07 19.31
N LEU A 248 3.33 4.26 18.69
CA LEU A 248 2.73 5.59 18.53
C LEU A 248 2.29 6.16 19.89
N GLN A 249 1.77 5.33 20.78
CA GLN A 249 1.51 5.73 22.17
C GLN A 249 2.80 6.14 22.90
N LEU A 250 3.89 5.41 22.69
CA LEU A 250 5.20 5.76 23.25
C LEU A 250 5.70 7.12 22.73
N LEU A 251 5.55 7.40 21.43
CA LEU A 251 5.89 8.70 20.85
C LEU A 251 5.04 9.84 21.43
N GLU A 252 3.72 9.68 21.49
CA GLU A 252 2.81 10.69 22.04
C GLU A 252 3.12 10.99 23.51
N ASN A 253 3.39 9.96 24.33
CA ASN A 253 3.80 10.15 25.72
C ASN A 253 5.14 10.90 25.83
N THR A 254 6.07 10.65 24.91
CA THR A 254 7.37 11.31 24.91
C THR A 254 7.29 12.79 24.56
N LYS A 255 6.33 13.19 23.70
CA LYS A 255 6.04 14.61 23.41
C LYS A 255 5.60 15.38 24.66
N VAL A 256 4.91 14.70 25.59
CA VAL A 256 4.49 15.29 26.88
C VAL A 256 5.62 15.30 27.89
N LYS A 257 6.39 14.20 27.96
CA LYS A 257 7.51 14.04 28.88
C LYS A 257 8.67 13.33 28.17
N PRO A 258 9.83 14.01 27.98
CA PRO A 258 10.99 13.40 27.35
C PRO A 258 11.38 12.07 28.01
N ASP A 259 11.50 11.02 27.20
CA ASP A 259 11.89 9.68 27.63
C ASP A 259 13.30 9.37 27.09
N PRO A 260 14.33 9.34 27.95
CA PRO A 260 15.70 9.03 27.51
C PRO A 260 15.85 7.58 27.01
N GLU A 261 14.89 6.70 27.30
CA GLU A 261 14.89 5.31 26.84
C GLU A 261 14.07 5.10 25.55
N LEU A 262 13.55 6.17 24.92
CA LEU A 262 12.70 6.08 23.73
C LEU A 262 13.31 5.20 22.63
N VAL A 263 14.58 5.43 22.31
CA VAL A 263 15.29 4.67 21.25
C VAL A 263 15.40 3.19 21.62
N SER A 264 15.81 2.87 22.84
CA SER A 264 15.95 1.48 23.31
C SER A 264 14.60 0.74 23.35
N LYS A 265 13.54 1.41 23.83
CA LYS A 265 12.17 0.86 23.79
C LYS A 265 11.69 0.64 22.37
N THR A 266 12.01 1.56 21.46
CA THR A 266 11.69 1.43 20.04
C THR A 266 12.43 0.26 19.39
N GLU A 267 13.72 0.08 19.69
CA GLU A 267 14.50 -1.08 19.23
C GLU A 267 13.89 -2.40 19.71
N ALA A 268 13.43 -2.47 20.97
CA ALA A 268 12.73 -3.63 21.48
C ALA A 268 11.44 -3.96 20.69
N LEU A 269 10.67 -2.93 20.31
CA LEU A 269 9.50 -3.11 19.43
C LEU A 269 9.90 -3.55 18.01
N CYS A 270 10.99 -3.02 17.47
CA CYS A 270 11.51 -3.44 16.17
C CYS A 270 11.89 -4.93 16.18
N HIS A 271 12.53 -5.41 17.25
CA HIS A 271 12.85 -6.82 17.42
C HIS A 271 11.60 -7.71 17.58
N LYS A 272 10.49 -7.20 18.14
CA LYS A 272 9.20 -7.92 18.11
C LYS A 272 8.72 -8.15 16.68
N ILE A 273 8.92 -7.19 15.77
CA ILE A 273 8.57 -7.33 14.34
C ILE A 273 9.51 -8.34 13.66
N GLU A 274 10.82 -8.27 13.90
CA GLU A 274 11.76 -9.26 13.34
C GLU A 274 11.45 -10.69 13.79
N ALA A 275 11.20 -10.87 15.10
CA ALA A 275 10.85 -12.18 15.66
C ALA A 275 9.52 -12.70 15.12
N LEU A 276 8.55 -11.80 14.85
CA LEU A 276 7.31 -12.16 14.17
C LEU A 276 7.61 -12.71 12.77
N TYR A 277 8.49 -12.08 12.01
CA TYR A 277 8.76 -12.47 10.62
C TYR A 277 9.57 -13.77 10.54
N GLU A 278 10.48 -13.97 11.49
CA GLU A 278 11.21 -15.22 11.66
C GLU A 278 10.28 -16.36 12.08
N GLN A 279 9.39 -16.13 13.05
CA GLN A 279 8.41 -17.12 13.53
C GLN A 279 7.55 -17.69 12.39
N TRP A 280 7.19 -16.85 11.42
CA TRP A 280 6.33 -17.21 10.30
C TRP A 280 7.09 -17.44 8.99
N GLU A 281 8.43 -17.44 9.03
CA GLU A 281 9.32 -17.70 7.89
C GLU A 281 9.00 -16.84 6.64
N VAL A 282 8.62 -15.56 6.85
CA VAL A 282 8.09 -14.68 5.78
C VAL A 282 9.04 -14.60 4.59
N ASP A 283 10.35 -14.51 4.83
CA ASP A 283 11.36 -14.43 3.77
C ASP A 283 11.43 -15.72 2.92
N GLU A 284 11.23 -16.89 3.53
CA GLU A 284 11.21 -18.16 2.80
C GLU A 284 9.94 -18.30 1.96
N TRP A 285 8.80 -17.81 2.45
CA TRP A 285 7.57 -17.70 1.68
C TRP A 285 7.74 -16.83 0.44
N VAL A 286 8.38 -15.66 0.57
CA VAL A 286 8.65 -14.80 -0.58
C VAL A 286 9.54 -15.52 -1.59
N LYS A 287 10.62 -16.19 -1.15
CA LYS A 287 11.52 -16.94 -2.05
C LYS A 287 10.80 -18.07 -2.79
N LYS A 288 9.91 -18.80 -2.11
CA LYS A 288 9.10 -19.87 -2.70
C LYS A 288 8.18 -19.33 -3.81
N MET A 289 7.59 -18.17 -3.59
CA MET A 289 6.62 -17.55 -4.51
C MET A 289 7.23 -16.88 -5.73
N ILE A 290 8.55 -16.66 -5.76
CA ILE A 290 9.26 -16.29 -7.00
C ILE A 290 9.01 -17.32 -8.12
N VAL A 291 8.72 -18.57 -7.73
CA VAL A 291 8.53 -19.71 -8.64
C VAL A 291 7.05 -19.91 -9.01
N SER A 292 6.11 -19.48 -8.17
CA SER A 292 4.65 -19.64 -8.35
C SER A 292 3.96 -18.28 -8.45
N ASP A 293 3.67 -17.89 -9.69
CA ASP A 293 3.34 -16.55 -10.20
C ASP A 293 2.04 -15.88 -9.64
N GLY A 294 1.39 -16.47 -8.63
CA GLY A 294 0.04 -16.12 -8.18
C GLY A 294 -0.08 -15.08 -7.06
N GLN A 295 0.85 -15.05 -6.09
CA GLN A 295 0.70 -14.29 -4.83
C GLN A 295 1.95 -13.53 -4.39
N LEU A 296 2.91 -13.37 -5.30
CA LEU A 296 4.20 -12.72 -5.00
C LEU A 296 4.02 -11.29 -4.46
N TRP A 297 3.08 -10.52 -5.04
CA TRP A 297 2.79 -9.16 -4.59
C TRP A 297 2.34 -9.11 -3.13
N THR A 298 1.43 -10.01 -2.75
CA THR A 298 0.86 -10.09 -1.39
C THR A 298 1.94 -10.33 -0.34
N LEU A 299 2.81 -11.31 -0.57
CA LEU A 299 3.85 -11.68 0.40
C LEU A 299 5.04 -10.73 0.39
N ALA A 300 5.47 -10.25 -0.78
CA ALA A 300 6.51 -9.23 -0.86
C ALA A 300 6.05 -7.90 -0.25
N GLY A 301 4.78 -7.53 -0.46
CA GLY A 301 4.13 -6.39 0.17
C GLY A 301 4.13 -6.53 1.69
N LEU A 302 3.66 -7.67 2.20
CA LEU A 302 3.69 -8.01 3.62
C LEU A 302 5.09 -7.83 4.22
N ALA A 303 6.12 -8.42 3.58
CA ALA A 303 7.51 -8.33 4.03
C ALA A 303 8.03 -6.88 4.03
N MET A 304 7.82 -6.14 2.94
CA MET A 304 8.25 -4.74 2.83
C MET A 304 7.61 -3.85 3.89
N GLU A 305 6.30 -4.01 4.13
CA GLU A 305 5.55 -3.25 5.11
C GLU A 305 6.15 -3.36 6.51
N GLY A 306 6.51 -4.56 6.98
CA GLY A 306 7.14 -4.72 8.30
C GLY A 306 8.53 -4.16 8.41
N TYR A 307 9.38 -4.36 7.39
CA TYR A 307 10.72 -3.78 7.40
C TYR A 307 10.69 -2.25 7.31
N ILE A 308 9.73 -1.68 6.56
CA ILE A 308 9.48 -0.24 6.53
C ILE A 308 9.00 0.26 7.88
N CYS A 309 8.14 -0.47 8.59
CA CYS A 309 7.77 -0.11 9.96
C CYS A 309 9.01 0.03 10.85
N ILE A 310 9.91 -0.96 10.85
CA ILE A 310 11.15 -0.91 11.65
C ILE A 310 11.96 0.35 11.30
N LEU A 311 12.17 0.61 10.01
CA LEU A 311 12.95 1.76 9.54
C LEU A 311 12.36 3.09 10.02
N PHE A 312 11.05 3.30 9.83
CA PHE A 312 10.41 4.55 10.24
C PHE A 312 10.26 4.69 11.75
N MET A 313 10.04 3.59 12.47
CA MET A 313 10.02 3.61 13.94
C MET A 313 11.36 4.11 14.49
N LEU A 314 12.47 3.57 14.01
CA LEU A 314 13.81 4.02 14.41
C LEU A 314 14.05 5.48 14.03
N ARG A 315 13.69 5.88 12.80
CA ARG A 315 13.83 7.26 12.32
C ARG A 315 13.06 8.25 13.22
N HIS A 316 11.81 7.95 13.54
CA HIS A 316 10.97 8.76 14.41
C HIS A 316 11.49 8.84 15.84
N ALA A 317 11.95 7.72 16.40
CA ALA A 317 12.51 7.68 17.75
C ALA A 317 13.78 8.53 17.88
N ILE A 318 14.70 8.43 16.91
CA ILE A 318 15.93 9.23 16.89
C ILE A 318 15.62 10.71 16.66
N THR A 319 14.71 11.02 15.73
CA THR A 319 14.28 12.40 15.47
C THR A 319 13.68 13.03 16.74
N THR A 320 12.83 12.30 17.44
CA THR A 320 12.16 12.78 18.66
C THR A 320 13.17 12.92 19.81
N ALA A 321 14.11 11.99 19.96
CA ALA A 321 15.13 12.04 21.00
C ALA A 321 16.12 13.21 20.81
N ASN A 322 16.36 13.62 19.57
CA ASN A 322 17.35 14.65 19.21
C ASN A 322 16.73 15.96 18.70
N PHE A 323 15.43 16.17 18.88
CA PHE A 323 14.63 17.23 18.25
C PHE A 323 15.23 18.64 18.36
N ASP A 324 15.82 18.99 19.51
CA ASP A 324 16.41 20.32 19.74
C ASP A 324 17.91 20.43 19.41
N THR A 325 18.54 19.33 19.00
CA THR A 325 20.01 19.21 19.01
C THR A 325 20.63 18.94 17.64
N MET A 326 19.87 18.48 16.66
CA MET A 326 20.40 18.02 15.38
C MET A 326 19.59 18.51 14.18
N GLU A 327 20.29 18.85 13.10
CA GLU A 327 19.67 19.09 11.80
C GLU A 327 19.20 17.78 11.17
N SER A 328 18.12 17.85 10.36
CA SER A 328 17.49 16.69 9.71
C SER A 328 18.48 15.79 8.93
N GLU A 329 19.41 16.38 8.18
CA GLU A 329 20.43 15.61 7.44
C GLU A 329 21.35 14.81 8.37
N THR A 330 21.62 15.31 9.57
CA THR A 330 22.48 14.62 10.53
C THR A 330 21.74 13.45 11.18
N ILE A 331 20.43 13.58 11.41
CA ILE A 331 19.58 12.49 11.90
C ILE A 331 19.57 11.34 10.89
N ASP A 332 19.37 11.61 9.60
CA ASP A 332 19.35 10.55 8.58
C ASP A 332 20.72 9.84 8.45
N ILE A 333 21.83 10.53 8.73
CA ILE A 333 23.17 9.90 8.82
C ILE A 333 23.27 8.99 10.04
N GLU A 334 22.75 9.39 11.21
CA GLU A 334 22.75 8.54 12.41
C GLU A 334 21.89 7.29 12.23
N VAL A 335 20.68 7.46 11.69
CA VAL A 335 19.77 6.36 11.36
C VAL A 335 20.46 5.38 10.40
N ALA A 336 21.13 5.88 9.36
CA ALA A 336 21.85 5.07 8.37
C ALA A 336 23.05 4.30 8.94
N ARG A 337 23.56 4.66 10.13
CA ARG A 337 24.68 3.96 10.79
C ARG A 337 24.22 2.79 11.65
N LEU A 338 22.94 2.72 12.00
CA LEU A 338 22.42 1.63 12.83
C LEU A 338 22.50 0.29 12.07
N PRO A 339 23.08 -0.77 12.68
CA PRO A 339 23.16 -2.09 12.05
C PRO A 339 21.78 -2.64 11.64
N LEU A 340 20.76 -2.41 12.48
CA LEU A 340 19.40 -2.83 12.20
C LEU A 340 18.81 -2.10 10.99
N THR A 341 18.98 -0.77 10.88
CA THR A 341 18.57 0.02 9.71
C THR A 341 19.20 -0.52 8.43
N LEU A 342 20.49 -0.83 8.44
CA LEU A 342 21.19 -1.36 7.27
C LEU A 342 20.70 -2.77 6.91
N LYS A 343 20.44 -3.62 7.91
CA LYS A 343 19.85 -4.94 7.70
C LYS A 343 18.49 -4.82 7.02
N VAL A 344 17.56 -4.04 7.58
CA VAL A 344 16.20 -3.90 7.01
C VAL A 344 16.21 -3.19 5.66
N SER A 345 17.09 -2.20 5.46
CA SER A 345 17.24 -1.53 4.16
C SER A 345 17.64 -2.51 3.05
N ARG A 346 18.51 -3.48 3.34
CA ARG A 346 18.86 -4.54 2.38
C ARG A 346 17.66 -5.42 2.07
N HIS A 347 16.89 -5.84 3.07
CA HIS A 347 15.70 -6.68 2.85
C HIS A 347 14.67 -5.94 2.00
N ILE A 348 14.36 -4.67 2.32
CA ILE A 348 13.44 -3.84 1.53
C ILE A 348 13.92 -3.75 0.07
N LEU A 349 15.18 -3.39 -0.16
CA LEU A 349 15.69 -3.23 -1.53
C LEU A 349 15.80 -4.56 -2.29
N GLN A 350 15.99 -5.68 -1.61
CA GLN A 350 15.91 -7.01 -2.24
C GLN A 350 14.50 -7.31 -2.71
N MET A 351 13.48 -6.99 -1.91
CA MET A 351 12.07 -7.13 -2.31
C MET A 351 11.71 -6.18 -3.46
N VAL A 352 12.22 -4.93 -3.42
CA VAL A 352 12.03 -3.97 -4.51
C VAL A 352 12.68 -4.45 -5.80
N ASP A 353 13.93 -4.93 -5.75
CA ASP A 353 14.62 -5.52 -6.91
C ASP A 353 13.79 -6.67 -7.50
N LEU A 354 13.33 -7.57 -6.64
CA LEU A 354 12.49 -8.70 -7.03
C LEU A 354 11.20 -8.25 -7.72
N LEU A 355 10.46 -7.32 -7.12
CA LEU A 355 9.19 -6.83 -7.64
C LEU A 355 9.37 -6.05 -8.96
N LEU A 356 10.40 -5.22 -9.08
CA LEU A 356 10.70 -4.49 -10.31
C LEU A 356 11.02 -5.44 -11.48
N ASN A 357 11.63 -6.59 -11.20
CA ASN A 357 11.94 -7.60 -12.22
C ASN A 357 10.73 -8.48 -12.56
N ALA A 358 9.96 -8.91 -11.56
CA ALA A 358 8.79 -9.77 -11.77
C ALA A 358 7.58 -9.01 -12.34
N MET A 359 7.41 -7.76 -11.92
CA MET A 359 6.29 -6.90 -12.26
C MET A 359 6.80 -5.50 -12.64
N PRO A 360 7.36 -5.32 -13.85
CA PRO A 360 7.96 -4.06 -14.30
C PRO A 360 6.89 -3.01 -14.69
N PHE A 361 5.98 -2.71 -13.77
CA PHE A 361 4.87 -1.80 -13.97
C PHE A 361 5.04 -0.52 -13.17
N MET A 362 4.40 0.55 -13.64
CA MET A 362 4.38 1.84 -12.95
C MET A 362 3.86 1.73 -11.51
N ALA A 363 2.79 0.97 -11.26
CA ALA A 363 2.27 0.78 -9.90
C ALA A 363 3.28 0.09 -8.96
N THR A 364 4.14 -0.81 -9.47
CA THR A 364 5.23 -1.36 -8.66
C THR A 364 6.10 -0.22 -8.12
N VAL A 365 6.51 0.70 -9.00
CA VAL A 365 7.29 1.88 -8.60
C VAL A 365 6.50 2.79 -7.67
N SER A 366 5.23 3.05 -7.96
CA SER A 366 4.39 3.91 -7.13
C SER A 366 4.23 3.37 -5.72
N VAL A 367 3.91 2.08 -5.57
CA VAL A 367 3.76 1.47 -4.23
C VAL A 367 5.10 1.38 -3.52
N THR A 368 6.17 0.93 -4.17
CA THR A 368 7.45 0.78 -3.46
C THR A 368 8.10 2.12 -3.15
N PHE A 369 8.18 3.05 -4.09
CA PHE A 369 8.94 4.30 -3.93
C PHE A 369 8.10 5.48 -3.42
N ALA A 370 6.80 5.55 -3.74
CA ALA A 370 5.94 6.65 -3.30
C ALA A 370 5.21 6.32 -2.01
N VAL A 371 4.52 5.18 -1.94
CA VAL A 371 3.75 4.77 -0.75
C VAL A 371 4.69 4.29 0.35
N LEU A 372 5.50 3.26 0.07
CA LEU A 372 6.41 2.68 1.06
C LEU A 372 7.75 3.41 1.19
N GLN A 373 7.94 4.51 0.44
CA GLN A 373 9.12 5.37 0.49
C GLN A 373 10.48 4.64 0.39
N ALA A 374 10.58 3.62 -0.48
CA ALA A 374 11.82 2.84 -0.69
C ALA A 374 13.05 3.68 -1.13
N HIS A 375 12.85 4.95 -1.51
CA HIS A 375 13.95 5.88 -1.73
C HIS A 375 14.76 6.18 -0.45
N LEU A 376 14.17 6.05 0.74
CA LEU A 376 14.87 6.22 2.02
C LEU A 376 15.85 5.07 2.35
N PRO A 377 15.44 3.78 2.38
CA PRO A 377 16.40 2.69 2.57
C PRO A 377 17.48 2.66 1.47
N TYR A 378 17.13 3.09 0.25
CA TYR A 378 18.11 3.34 -0.82
C TYR A 378 19.16 4.39 -0.40
N ALA A 379 18.69 5.56 0.06
CA ALA A 379 19.55 6.63 0.53
C ALA A 379 20.40 6.21 1.74
N TYR A 380 19.87 5.43 2.68
CA TYR A 380 20.62 4.95 3.84
C TYR A 380 21.77 4.02 3.46
N LEU A 381 21.56 3.09 2.52
CA LEU A 381 22.67 2.29 1.99
C LEU A 381 23.70 3.15 1.26
N VAL A 382 23.26 4.13 0.47
CA VAL A 382 24.17 5.08 -0.20
C VAL A 382 25.00 5.86 0.82
N THR A 383 24.36 6.45 1.83
CA THR A 383 25.00 7.20 2.92
C THR A 383 26.03 6.33 3.63
N ASN A 384 25.67 5.10 3.99
CA ASN A 384 26.62 4.18 4.59
C ASN A 384 27.82 3.87 3.68
N LEU A 385 27.61 3.68 2.38
CA LEU A 385 28.71 3.45 1.42
C LEU A 385 29.62 4.67 1.23
N LEU A 386 29.08 5.89 1.38
CA LEU A 386 29.85 7.12 1.23
C LEU A 386 30.70 7.43 2.48
N TYR A 387 30.16 7.15 3.67
CA TYR A 387 30.75 7.57 4.95
C TYR A 387 31.37 6.44 5.79
N SER A 388 31.09 5.17 5.50
CA SER A 388 31.67 4.04 6.25
C SER A 388 33.13 3.78 5.88
N THR A 389 33.91 3.39 6.89
CA THR A 389 35.31 2.94 6.75
C THR A 389 35.43 1.43 6.59
N THR A 390 34.36 0.66 6.83
CA THR A 390 34.36 -0.81 6.75
C THR A 390 34.05 -1.31 5.34
N THR A 391 35.05 -1.93 4.72
CA THR A 391 35.08 -2.31 3.28
C THR A 391 34.34 -3.60 2.94
N HIS A 392 34.19 -4.55 3.87
CA HIS A 392 33.77 -5.92 3.53
C HIS A 392 32.29 -6.10 3.11
N SER A 393 31.38 -5.16 3.43
CA SER A 393 29.97 -5.20 2.99
C SER A 393 29.68 -4.29 1.77
N SER A 394 30.68 -3.54 1.29
CA SER A 394 30.45 -2.43 0.36
C SER A 394 30.06 -2.86 -1.07
N ARG A 395 30.63 -3.97 -1.55
CA ARG A 395 30.42 -4.44 -2.93
C ARG A 395 29.02 -5.05 -3.14
N GLY A 396 28.51 -5.78 -2.15
CA GLY A 396 27.17 -6.36 -2.18
C GLY A 396 26.08 -5.28 -2.21
N ASP A 397 26.22 -4.27 -1.35
CA ASP A 397 25.29 -3.14 -1.28
C ASP A 397 25.32 -2.32 -2.58
N ALA A 398 26.51 -2.01 -3.11
CA ALA A 398 26.64 -1.31 -4.39
C ALA A 398 26.03 -2.11 -5.57
N ALA A 399 26.15 -3.44 -5.55
CA ALA A 399 25.52 -4.30 -6.56
C ALA A 399 23.99 -4.28 -6.44
N LEU A 400 23.45 -4.35 -5.22
CA LEU A 400 22.00 -4.26 -4.97
C LEU A 400 21.42 -2.93 -5.46
N LEU A 401 22.06 -1.81 -5.12
CA LEU A 401 21.66 -0.47 -5.58
C LEU A 401 21.62 -0.37 -7.12
N LYS A 402 22.62 -0.96 -7.79
CA LYS A 402 22.66 -1.02 -9.27
C LYS A 402 21.52 -1.85 -9.86
N ARG A 403 21.16 -2.99 -9.25
CA ARG A 403 20.06 -3.82 -9.73
C ARG A 403 18.71 -3.13 -9.60
N VAL A 404 18.42 -2.55 -8.42
CA VAL A 404 17.22 -1.75 -8.18
C VAL A 404 17.11 -0.59 -9.17
N PHE A 405 18.20 0.16 -9.37
CA PHE A 405 18.23 1.24 -10.36
C PHE A 405 18.02 0.73 -11.80
N GLY A 406 18.58 -0.43 -12.14
CA GLY A 406 18.38 -1.08 -13.42
C GLY A 406 16.90 -1.36 -13.70
N GLY A 407 16.20 -1.96 -12.72
CA GLY A 407 14.75 -2.22 -12.80
C GLY A 407 13.94 -0.93 -12.95
N LEU A 408 14.22 0.09 -12.12
CA LEU A 408 13.54 1.39 -12.20
C LEU A 408 13.74 2.05 -13.58
N LYS A 409 14.97 2.01 -14.12
CA LYS A 409 15.32 2.61 -15.42
C LYS A 409 14.64 1.92 -16.60
N VAL A 410 14.25 0.65 -16.49
CA VAL A 410 13.47 -0.02 -17.52
C VAL A 410 12.07 0.58 -17.59
N ILE A 411 11.43 0.79 -16.44
CA ILE A 411 10.06 1.30 -16.33
C ILE A 411 10.01 2.78 -16.71
N SER A 412 10.99 3.58 -16.26
CA SER A 412 11.03 5.03 -16.48
C SER A 412 11.16 5.44 -17.95
N ARG A 413 11.58 4.54 -18.85
CA ARG A 413 11.67 4.83 -20.30
C ARG A 413 10.33 5.18 -20.93
N ASN A 414 9.25 4.64 -20.37
CA ASN A 414 7.90 4.76 -20.91
C ASN A 414 6.98 5.62 -20.02
N VAL A 415 7.50 6.17 -18.91
CA VAL A 415 6.71 6.89 -17.90
C VAL A 415 7.46 8.16 -17.50
N VAL A 416 7.03 9.29 -18.05
CA VAL A 416 7.69 10.60 -17.86
C VAL A 416 7.65 11.03 -16.40
N GLU A 417 6.61 10.67 -15.66
CA GLU A 417 6.44 10.99 -14.25
C GLU A 417 7.57 10.42 -13.36
N LEU A 418 8.27 9.38 -13.83
CA LEU A 418 9.38 8.75 -13.10
C LEU A 418 10.75 9.41 -13.35
N GLU A 419 10.84 10.36 -14.27
CA GLU A 419 12.10 11.00 -14.64
C GLU A 419 12.81 11.68 -13.45
N PRO A 420 12.13 12.46 -12.57
CA PRO A 420 12.79 13.09 -11.44
C PRO A 420 13.40 12.08 -10.45
N LEU A 421 12.65 11.03 -10.12
CA LEU A 421 13.09 9.96 -9.22
C LEU A 421 14.29 9.21 -9.81
N THR A 422 14.21 8.84 -11.10
CA THR A 422 15.26 8.10 -11.79
C THR A 422 16.55 8.92 -11.88
N ALA A 423 16.44 10.21 -12.20
CA ALA A 423 17.58 11.12 -12.25
C ALA A 423 18.24 11.30 -10.87
N ALA A 424 17.46 11.39 -9.80
CA ALA A 424 17.98 11.49 -8.44
C ALA A 424 18.78 10.23 -8.05
N ILE A 425 18.21 9.04 -8.28
CA ILE A 425 18.85 7.76 -7.98
C ILE A 425 20.12 7.56 -8.84
N GLU A 426 20.11 7.98 -10.11
CA GLU A 426 21.30 7.92 -10.98
C GLU A 426 22.44 8.76 -10.42
N ARG A 427 22.15 9.98 -9.91
CA ARG A 427 23.15 10.83 -9.25
C ARG A 427 23.76 10.17 -8.03
N LEU A 428 22.94 9.56 -7.16
CA LEU A 428 23.42 8.83 -5.98
C LEU A 428 24.35 7.67 -6.38
N ASN A 429 23.98 6.90 -7.41
CA ASN A 429 24.81 5.81 -7.92
C ASN A 429 26.15 6.28 -8.50
N MET A 430 26.16 7.43 -9.17
CA MET A 430 27.41 8.03 -9.65
C MET A 430 28.33 8.43 -8.49
N MET A 431 27.77 8.97 -7.39
CA MET A 431 28.56 9.33 -6.19
C MET A 431 29.21 8.09 -5.56
N VAL A 432 28.43 7.02 -5.34
CA VAL A 432 28.95 5.74 -4.81
C VAL A 432 30.03 5.18 -5.73
N SER A 433 29.80 5.17 -7.05
CA SER A 433 30.77 4.64 -8.01
C SER A 433 32.09 5.42 -7.99
N ARG A 434 32.05 6.76 -7.88
CA ARG A 434 33.27 7.58 -7.74
C ARG A 434 34.01 7.28 -6.45
N ARG A 435 33.29 7.16 -5.32
CA ARG A 435 33.88 6.84 -4.01
C ARG A 435 34.62 5.50 -4.03
N LEU A 436 34.03 4.48 -4.67
CA LEU A 436 34.63 3.15 -4.80
C LEU A 436 35.85 3.13 -5.74
N LEU A 437 35.88 3.98 -6.78
CA LEU A 437 37.04 4.13 -7.66
C LEU A 437 38.21 4.88 -7.00
N GLN A 438 37.92 5.78 -6.06
CA GLN A 438 38.91 6.58 -5.34
C GLN A 438 39.56 5.87 -4.14
N ASP A 439 39.14 4.64 -3.81
CA ASP A 439 39.74 3.80 -2.77
C ASP A 439 40.44 2.59 -3.42
N PRO A 440 41.62 2.76 -4.07
CA PRO A 440 42.22 1.76 -4.94
C PRO A 440 43.06 0.75 -4.13
N LYS A 441 42.78 0.54 -2.84
CA LYS A 441 43.49 -0.44 -1.99
C LYS A 441 43.22 -1.90 -2.38
N GLU A 442 42.77 -2.16 -3.60
CA GLU A 442 42.57 -3.50 -4.16
C GLU A 442 43.07 -3.55 -5.62
N GLY A 443 44.31 -3.10 -5.85
CA GLY A 443 45.10 -3.53 -6.98
C GLY A 443 45.93 -4.77 -6.61
N LEU A 444 45.29 -5.95 -6.60
CA LEU A 444 45.80 -7.33 -6.71
C LEU A 444 44.91 -8.32 -5.94
#